data_AF-A0A524R0Q8-F1
#
_entry.id   AF-A0A524R0Q8-F1
#
_cell.length_a   1.000
_cell.length_b   1.000
_cell.length_c   1.000
_cell.angle_alpha   90.00
_cell.angle_beta   90.00
_cell.angle_gamma   90.00
#
_symmetry.space_group_name_H-M   'P 1'
#
loop_
_entity.id
_entity.type
_entity.pdbx_description
1 polymer ?
#
loop_
_entity_poly.entity_id
_entity_poly.type
_entity_poly.pdbx_seq_one_letter_code
_entity_poly.pdbx_strand_id
1 'polypeptide(L)'
;MSESLESLMSRLQAEYLNEIPQRLEELRTVLSEYAKEQAGAGKRLHVLFHRLAGSAGAYGFGGVTDCCRTAEGMLQGPASPPEVTQQLKSLIEKIEETFAAGPTTFPIAP
;
A
#
# COMPACT_ATOMS: atom_id res chain seq x y z
N MET A 1 17.50 -1.53 31.46
CA MET A 1 17.91 -2.22 30.22
C MET A 1 17.39 -1.38 29.08
N SER A 2 18.29 -0.77 28.31
CA SER A 2 17.90 0.07 27.17
C SER A 2 17.41 -0.85 26.05
N GLU A 3 16.15 -0.69 25.64
CA GLU A 3 15.67 -1.27 24.39
C GLU A 3 16.59 -0.81 23.24
N SER A 4 17.02 -1.73 22.39
CA SER A 4 17.74 -1.36 21.17
C SER A 4 16.77 -0.79 20.14
N LEU A 5 17.24 0.16 19.33
CA LEU A 5 16.47 0.73 18.23
C LEU A 5 15.91 -0.36 17.30
N GLU A 6 16.66 -1.44 17.11
CA GLU A 6 16.26 -2.61 16.31
C GLU A 6 15.05 -3.34 16.90
N SER A 7 15.01 -3.49 18.23
CA SER A 7 13.88 -4.11 18.95
C SER A 7 12.63 -3.23 18.87
N LEU A 8 12.78 -1.91 19.05
CA LEU A 8 11.68 -0.96 18.90
C LEU A 8 11.13 -0.99 17.46
N MET A 9 12.00 -0.95 16.46
CA MET A 9 11.60 -0.98 15.04
C MET A 9 10.89 -2.27 14.68
N SER A 10 11.40 -3.42 15.13
CA SER A 10 10.78 -4.72 14.89
C SER A 10 9.36 -4.79 15.47
N ARG A 11 9.19 -4.24 16.68
CA ARG A 11 7.87 -4.16 17.32
C ARG A 11 6.91 -3.26 16.54
N LEU A 12 7.37 -2.06 16.15
CA LEU A 12 6.57 -1.12 15.36
C LEU A 12 6.17 -1.71 14.00
N GLN A 13 7.06 -2.44 13.34
CA GLN A 13 6.75 -3.17 12.11
C GLN A 13 5.70 -4.25 12.33
N ALA A 14 5.79 -5.01 13.42
CA ALA A 14 4.79 -6.02 13.76
C ALA A 14 3.42 -5.40 14.04
N GLU A 15 3.37 -4.28 14.78
CA GLU A 15 2.14 -3.52 15.01
C GLU A 15 1.55 -3.02 13.69
N TYR A 16 2.38 -2.46 12.80
CA TYR A 16 1.96 -2.02 11.48
C TYR A 16 1.41 -3.16 10.62
N LEU A 17 2.07 -4.33 10.62
CA LEU A 17 1.62 -5.51 9.87
C LEU A 17 0.25 -6.01 10.35
N ASN A 18 -0.09 -5.85 11.64
CA ASN A 18 -1.42 -6.19 12.15
C ASN A 18 -2.53 -5.28 11.59
N GLU A 19 -2.20 -4.05 11.20
CA GLU A 19 -3.17 -3.10 10.60
C GLU A 19 -3.35 -3.31 9.09
N ILE A 20 -2.41 -3.98 8.41
CA ILE A 20 -2.42 -4.12 6.95
C ILE A 20 -3.68 -4.82 6.41
N PRO A 21 -4.18 -5.93 6.98
CA PRO A 21 -5.36 -6.61 6.45
C PRO A 21 -6.57 -5.67 6.33
N GLN A 22 -6.82 -4.87 7.37
CA GLN A 22 -7.92 -3.90 7.39
C GLN A 22 -7.74 -2.82 6.31
N ARG A 23 -6.51 -2.33 6.10
CA ARG A 23 -6.21 -1.34 5.05
C ARG A 23 -6.38 -1.91 3.64
N LEU A 24 -6.03 -3.18 3.43
CA LEU A 24 -6.25 -3.87 2.15
C LEU A 24 -7.73 -4.12 1.89
N GLU A 25 -8.51 -4.45 2.92
CA GLU A 25 -9.98 -4.55 2.80
C GLU A 25 -10.63 -3.22 2.44
N GLU A 26 -10.16 -2.11 3.03
CA GLU A 26 -10.62 -0.76 2.68
C GLU A 26 -10.31 -0.43 1.21
N LEU A 27 -9.09 -0.73 0.74
CA LEU A 27 -8.71 -0.58 -0.67
C LEU A 27 -9.60 -1.40 -1.60
N ARG A 28 -9.85 -2.67 -1.28
CA ARG A 28 -10.72 -3.57 -2.08
C ARG A 28 -12.17 -3.06 -2.14
N THR A 29 -12.65 -2.51 -1.04
CA THR A 29 -14.00 -1.93 -0.94
C THR A 29 -14.12 -0.71 -1.86
N VAL A 30 -13.22 0.25 -1.74
CA VAL A 30 -13.24 1.46 -2.58
C VAL A 30 -12.94 1.14 -4.04
N LEU A 31 -12.11 0.14 -4.34
CA LEU A 31 -11.91 -0.37 -5.69
C LEU A 31 -13.21 -0.91 -6.30
N SER A 32 -14.02 -1.62 -5.50
CA SER A 32 -15.33 -2.12 -5.95
C SER A 32 -16.33 -0.99 -6.21
N GLU A 33 -16.24 0.12 -5.48
CA GLU A 33 -17.02 1.33 -5.75
C GLU A 33 -16.53 2.06 -7.01
N TYR A 34 -15.22 2.10 -7.23
CA TYR A 34 -14.60 2.66 -8.44
C TYR A 34 -15.01 1.86 -9.69
N ALA A 35 -15.04 0.53 -9.59
CA ALA A 35 -15.51 -0.36 -10.65
C ALA A 35 -16.99 -0.12 -11.04
N LYS A 36 -17.80 0.37 -10.09
CA LYS A 36 -19.20 0.76 -10.28
C LYS A 36 -19.36 2.23 -10.67
N GLU A 37 -18.25 2.91 -10.97
CA GLU A 37 -18.19 4.33 -11.33
C GLU A 37 -18.85 5.24 -10.29
N GLN A 38 -18.80 4.86 -9.01
CA GLN A 38 -19.35 5.71 -7.95
C GLN A 38 -18.59 7.03 -7.85
N ALA A 39 -19.34 8.12 -7.72
CA ALA A 39 -18.79 9.46 -7.64
C ALA A 39 -17.74 9.57 -6.52
N GLY A 40 -16.55 10.07 -6.87
CA GLY A 40 -15.45 10.29 -5.92
C GLY A 40 -14.71 9.03 -5.46
N ALA A 41 -15.07 7.83 -5.93
CA ALA A 41 -14.35 6.60 -5.59
C ALA A 41 -12.87 6.66 -6.03
N GLY A 42 -12.57 7.18 -7.23
CA GLY A 42 -11.19 7.32 -7.71
C GLY A 42 -10.34 8.24 -6.85
N LYS A 43 -10.90 9.36 -6.35
CA LYS A 43 -10.21 10.26 -5.42
C LYS A 43 -9.93 9.59 -4.07
N ARG A 44 -10.91 8.85 -3.54
CA ARG A 44 -10.74 8.09 -2.30
C ARG A 44 -9.67 7.01 -2.46
N LEU A 45 -9.67 6.29 -3.59
CA LEU A 45 -8.70 5.26 -3.89
C LEU A 45 -7.28 5.82 -3.99
N HIS A 46 -7.14 6.98 -4.65
CA HIS A 46 -5.86 7.71 -4.72
C HIS A 46 -5.35 8.08 -3.31
N VAL A 47 -6.20 8.61 -2.44
CA VAL A 47 -5.82 8.95 -1.06
C VAL A 47 -5.41 7.71 -0.25
N LEU A 48 -6.08 6.56 -0.45
CA LEU A 48 -5.72 5.32 0.24
C LEU A 48 -4.36 4.80 -0.20
N PHE A 49 -4.09 4.76 -1.51
CA PHE A 49 -2.76 4.39 -2.02
C PHE A 49 -1.68 5.35 -1.53
N HIS A 50 -1.95 6.66 -1.56
CA HIS A 50 -1.02 7.67 -1.06
C HIS A 50 -0.66 7.46 0.42
N ARG A 51 -1.68 7.23 1.26
CA ARG A 51 -1.49 6.97 2.70
C ARG A 51 -0.72 5.68 2.94
N LEU A 52 -1.05 4.62 2.22
CA LEU A 52 -0.35 3.34 2.33
C LEU A 52 1.11 3.46 1.89
N ALA A 53 1.40 4.20 0.81
CA ALA A 53 2.75 4.47 0.34
C ALA A 53 3.59 5.19 1.41
N GLY A 54 3.00 6.21 2.04
CA GLY A 54 3.64 7.01 3.09
C GLY A 54 3.92 6.19 4.34
N SER A 55 2.95 5.43 4.84
CA SER A 55 3.17 4.59 6.01
C SER A 55 4.12 3.44 5.72
N ALA A 56 3.98 2.76 4.58
CA ALA A 56 4.86 1.64 4.20
C ALA A 56 6.33 2.06 4.12
N GLY A 57 6.62 3.24 3.56
CA GLY A 57 7.98 3.77 3.47
C GLY A 57 8.60 4.04 4.85
N ALA A 58 7.81 4.55 5.80
CA ALA A 58 8.27 4.81 7.17
C ALA A 58 8.69 3.53 7.93
N TYR A 59 8.08 2.38 7.59
CA TYR A 59 8.37 1.08 8.22
C TYR A 59 9.35 0.21 7.41
N GLY A 60 9.91 0.70 6.31
CA GLY A 60 10.90 -0.03 5.50
C GLY A 60 10.31 -0.96 4.44
N PHE A 61 9.06 -0.76 4.03
CA PHE A 61 8.41 -1.53 2.96
C PHE A 61 8.48 -0.79 1.62
N GLY A 62 9.69 -0.54 1.12
CA GLY A 62 9.92 0.22 -0.11
C GLY A 62 9.17 -0.34 -1.33
N GLY A 63 9.17 -1.67 -1.49
CA GLY A 63 8.43 -2.31 -2.58
C GLY A 63 6.92 -2.07 -2.54
N VAL A 64 6.32 -1.92 -1.35
CA VAL A 64 4.90 -1.55 -1.22
C VAL A 64 4.69 -0.09 -1.63
N THR A 65 5.58 0.81 -1.22
CA THR A 65 5.55 2.22 -1.63
C THR A 65 5.58 2.35 -3.16
N ASP A 66 6.42 1.59 -3.84
CA ASP A 66 6.52 1.61 -5.31
C ASP A 66 5.24 1.09 -5.98
N CYS A 67 4.65 0.02 -5.45
CA CYS A 67 3.36 -0.47 -5.92
C CYS A 67 2.26 0.59 -5.74
N CYS A 68 2.19 1.24 -4.58
CA CYS A 68 1.18 2.27 -4.32
C CYS A 68 1.31 3.48 -5.26
N ARG A 69 2.54 3.94 -5.52
CA ARG A 69 2.81 5.03 -6.48
C ARG A 69 2.41 4.68 -7.91
N THR A 70 2.62 3.43 -8.30
CA THR A 70 2.16 2.91 -9.59
C THR A 70 0.64 2.98 -9.70
N ALA A 71 -0.08 2.59 -8.64
CA ALA A 71 -1.53 2.70 -8.56
C ALA A 71 -2.03 4.15 -8.64
N GLU A 72 -1.36 5.07 -7.94
CA GLU A 72 -1.67 6.51 -8.01
C GLU A 72 -1.57 7.04 -9.45
N GLY A 73 -0.54 6.62 -10.19
CA GLY A 73 -0.37 6.98 -11.60
C GLY A 73 -1.45 6.40 -12.51
N MET A 74 -1.85 5.13 -12.30
CA MET A 74 -2.94 4.50 -13.05
C MET A 74 -4.27 5.24 -12.89
N LEU A 75 -4.56 5.73 -11.69
CA LEU A 75 -5.77 6.50 -11.37
C LEU A 75 -5.82 7.90 -12.01
N GLN A 76 -4.68 8.46 -12.38
CA GLN A 76 -4.57 9.76 -13.06
C GLN A 76 -4.43 9.63 -14.58
N GLY A 77 -4.22 8.41 -15.09
CA GLY A 77 -4.03 8.14 -16.51
C GLY A 77 -5.33 8.24 -17.33
N PRO A 78 -5.22 8.24 -18.67
CA PRO A 78 -6.36 8.31 -19.58
C PRO A 78 -7.11 6.97 -19.73
N ALA A 79 -6.71 5.93 -18.99
CA ALA A 79 -7.26 4.58 -19.12
C ALA A 79 -8.70 4.48 -18.61
N SER A 80 -9.49 3.60 -19.21
CA SER A 80 -10.88 3.39 -18.85
C SER A 80 -11.01 2.74 -17.46
N PRO A 81 -12.05 3.08 -16.65
CA PRO A 81 -12.28 2.50 -15.33
C PRO A 81 -12.20 0.96 -15.24
N PRO A 82 -12.75 0.16 -16.18
CA PRO A 82 -12.65 -1.30 -16.10
C PRO A 82 -11.21 -1.82 -16.28
N GLU A 83 -10.42 -1.19 -17.14
CA GLU A 83 -9.03 -1.59 -17.38
C GLU A 83 -8.17 -1.24 -16.16
N VAL A 84 -8.32 -0.03 -15.64
CA VAL A 84 -7.65 0.42 -14.41
C VAL A 84 -8.05 -0.46 -13.23
N THR A 85 -9.33 -0.83 -13.10
CA THR A 85 -9.81 -1.69 -12.01
C THR A 85 -9.09 -3.04 -11.99
N GLN A 86 -8.94 -3.68 -13.15
CA GLN A 86 -8.26 -4.97 -13.23
C GLN A 86 -6.77 -4.84 -12.89
N GLN A 87 -6.10 -3.79 -13.37
CA GLN A 87 -4.70 -3.53 -13.04
C GLN A 87 -4.51 -3.26 -11.54
N LEU A 88 -5.38 -2.46 -10.94
CA LEU A 88 -5.35 -2.16 -9.51
C LEU A 88 -5.61 -3.40 -8.65
N LYS A 89 -6.50 -4.31 -9.09
CA LYS A 89 -6.73 -5.57 -8.40
C LYS A 89 -5.44 -6.41 -8.31
N SER A 90 -4.77 -6.62 -9.44
CA SER A 90 -3.49 -7.34 -9.49
C SER A 90 -2.39 -6.65 -8.69
N LEU A 91 -2.44 -5.32 -8.61
CA LEU A 91 -1.48 -4.55 -7.82
C LEU A 91 -1.73 -4.67 -6.31
N ILE A 92 -2.99 -4.75 -5.87
CA ILE A 92 -3.34 -5.02 -4.46
C ILE A 92 -2.86 -6.42 -4.05
N GLU A 93 -3.02 -7.42 -4.93
CA GLU A 93 -2.48 -8.79 -4.70
C GLU A 93 -0.96 -8.73 -4.54
N LYS A 94 -0.26 -8.04 -5.43
CA LYS A 94 1.19 -7.83 -5.34
C LYS A 94 1.62 -7.10 -4.07
N ILE A 95 0.85 -6.12 -3.60
CA ILE A 95 1.12 -5.41 -2.33
C ILE A 95 1.05 -6.38 -1.15
N GLU A 96 0.04 -7.26 -1.11
CA GLU A 96 -0.10 -8.27 -0.07
C GLU A 96 1.08 -9.25 -0.06
N GLU A 97 1.49 -9.73 -1.24
CA GLU A 97 2.68 -10.56 -1.39
C GLU A 97 3.97 -9.84 -0.94
N THR A 98 4.06 -8.54 -1.24
CA THR A 98 5.23 -7.72 -0.85
C THR A 98 5.27 -7.49 0.66
N PHE A 99 4.12 -7.33 1.33
CA PHE A 99 4.06 -7.32 2.78
C PHE A 99 4.48 -8.66 3.38
N ALA A 100 4.06 -9.78 2.80
CA ALA A 100 4.42 -11.13 3.24
C ALA A 100 5.92 -11.42 3.06
N ALA A 101 6.57 -10.84 2.05
CA ALA A 101 8.01 -10.93 1.83
C ALA A 101 8.84 -10.17 2.89
N GLY A 102 8.21 -9.26 3.64
CA GLY A 102 8.83 -8.50 4.72
C GLY A 102 9.46 -7.16 4.29
N PRO A 103 9.97 -6.38 5.24
CA PRO A 103 10.59 -5.09 4.96
C PRO A 103 11.87 -5.28 4.14
N THR A 104 12.00 -4.48 3.08
CA THR A 104 13.23 -4.41 2.29
C THR A 104 14.15 -3.44 3.00
N THR A 105 15.07 -3.99 3.80
CA THR A 105 16.06 -3.22 4.55
C THR A 105 16.78 -2.25 3.61
N PHE A 106 16.70 -0.95 3.91
CA PHE A 106 17.69 -0.01 3.41
C PHE A 106 19.05 -0.46 3.97
N PRO A 107 20.11 -0.59 3.15
CA PRO A 107 21.44 -0.67 3.70
C PRO A 107 21.70 0.65 4.43
N ILE A 108 21.78 0.60 5.75
CA ILE A 108 22.53 1.59 6.52
C ILE A 108 23.96 1.44 6.00
N ALA A 109 24.37 2.35 5.11
CA ALA A 109 25.74 2.43 4.66
C ALA A 109 26.65 2.64 5.88
N PRO A 110 27.80 1.93 5.95
CA PRO A 110 28.73 2.02 7.09
C PRO A 110 29.35 3.40 7.25
#